data_AF-A0A946JVK1-F1
#
_entry.id   AF-A0A946JVK1-F1
#
_cell.length_a   1.000
_cell.length_b   1.000
_cell.length_c   1.000
_cell.angle_alpha   90.00
_cell.angle_beta   90.00
_cell.angle_gamma   90.00
#
_symmetry.space_group_name_H-M   'P 1'
#
loop_
_entity.id
_entity.type
_entity.pdbx_description
1 polymer ?
#
loop_
_entity_poly.entity_id
_entity_poly.type
_entity_poly.pdbx_seq_one_letter_code
_entity_poly.pdbx_strand_id
1 'polypeptide(L)'
;KSLVLLTGAEIGNSLAKARKNSQELSVKETHGEYDRLIGQEEPMSGEAEMARSIRQPIQIYPIFENALRHHQGETIEEHQVKVSTMWAGFSQVAARNPHAWIREAVDASAIRTPSKINRMVSFPYPKLMNSNNSVDMASAIIVCSVAKARELGVDESLWVYPWVGTDAHDTYTVSERDNLYSSPAIRIAGQRALELAGLHVDDLDFVDVYSCFPVAVQVAAAELGLSLDRELTVTGGLTFGGGPLNNYVMHSIARMVELLRDNPGKKGFVTANGGFLTKHAFGVYSTEAPKGDYKHENLQAEVDACPTRKWLVDHDGDVTIESYTVMFSDDEPAVGHFACLTPNGERTWANSSDPDVLQDMQVTEYCGRAARVDGAGNLTL
;
A
#
# COMPACT_ATOMS: atom_id res chain seq x y z
N LYS A 1 -21.73 -21.71 4.99
CA LYS A 1 -22.62 -20.90 4.11
C LYS A 1 -22.38 -21.37 2.68
N SER A 2 -23.41 -21.66 1.87
CA SER A 2 -23.25 -22.14 0.50
C SER A 2 -23.18 -21.04 -0.56
N LEU A 3 -23.53 -19.80 -0.17
CA LEU A 3 -23.54 -18.57 -0.98
C LEU A 3 -23.21 -17.41 -0.03
N VAL A 4 -22.35 -16.50 -0.47
CA VAL A 4 -21.88 -15.30 0.25
C VAL A 4 -21.81 -14.14 -0.72
N LEU A 5 -22.30 -12.97 -0.31
CA LEU A 5 -22.06 -11.70 -0.98
C LEU A 5 -21.04 -10.90 -0.18
N LEU A 6 -19.96 -10.49 -0.82
CA LEU A 6 -19.02 -9.50 -0.32
C LEU A 6 -19.32 -8.18 -1.03
N THR A 7 -19.40 -7.07 -0.30
CA THR A 7 -19.65 -5.76 -0.89
C THR A 7 -19.02 -4.67 -0.04
N GLY A 8 -18.76 -3.53 -0.68
CA GLY A 8 -18.06 -2.39 -0.12
C GLY A 8 -18.13 -1.24 -1.12
N ALA A 9 -18.18 -0.04 -0.59
CA ALA A 9 -18.35 1.18 -1.36
C ALA A 9 -17.76 2.37 -0.61
N GLU A 10 -17.26 3.34 -1.36
CA GLU A 10 -16.81 4.62 -0.85
C GLU A 10 -17.38 5.77 -1.68
N ILE A 11 -17.61 6.91 -1.04
CA ILE A 11 -18.20 8.12 -1.66
C ILE A 11 -17.32 9.36 -1.45
N GLY A 12 -16.00 9.18 -1.50
CA GLY A 12 -15.02 10.22 -1.20
C GLY A 12 -15.10 11.45 -2.12
N ASN A 13 -15.43 11.27 -3.41
CA ASN A 13 -15.59 12.38 -4.35
C ASN A 13 -16.84 13.20 -4.03
N SER A 14 -17.97 12.53 -3.78
CA SER A 14 -19.21 13.18 -3.37
C SER A 14 -19.04 13.92 -2.04
N LEU A 15 -18.37 13.31 -1.05
CA LEU A 15 -18.06 13.95 0.22
C LEU A 15 -17.15 15.19 0.05
N ALA A 16 -16.12 15.10 -0.78
CA ALA A 16 -15.22 16.23 -1.04
C ALA A 16 -15.97 17.41 -1.69
N LYS A 17 -16.87 17.14 -2.64
CA LYS A 17 -17.71 18.16 -3.28
C LYS A 17 -18.72 18.76 -2.30
N ALA A 18 -19.35 17.96 -1.46
CA ALA A 18 -20.29 18.44 -0.44
C ALA A 18 -19.59 19.40 0.53
N ARG A 19 -18.43 19.01 1.07
CA ARG A 19 -17.60 19.87 1.94
C ARG A 19 -17.23 21.20 1.27
N LYS A 20 -16.78 21.17 0.00
CA LYS A 20 -16.43 22.38 -0.76
C LYS A 20 -17.60 23.35 -0.92
N ASN A 21 -18.83 22.84 -0.96
CA ASN A 21 -20.06 23.64 -1.07
C ASN A 21 -20.75 23.86 0.28
N SER A 22 -20.09 23.55 1.41
CA SER A 22 -20.67 23.63 2.75
C SER A 22 -22.02 22.90 2.88
N GLN A 23 -22.15 21.75 2.20
CA GLN A 23 -23.31 20.87 2.26
C GLN A 23 -22.98 19.60 3.04
N GLU A 24 -23.97 19.09 3.78
CA GLU A 24 -23.92 17.77 4.41
C GLU A 24 -24.69 16.76 3.56
N LEU A 25 -24.09 15.59 3.34
CA LEU A 25 -24.77 14.47 2.70
C LEU A 25 -25.58 13.71 3.74
N SER A 26 -26.82 13.33 3.41
CA SER A 26 -27.62 12.49 4.28
C SER A 26 -27.02 11.08 4.35
N VAL A 27 -26.72 10.63 5.56
CA VAL A 27 -26.28 9.26 5.84
C VAL A 27 -27.47 8.49 6.40
N LYS A 28 -27.77 7.33 5.81
CA LYS A 28 -28.74 6.40 6.37
C LYS A 28 -28.02 5.47 7.32
N GLU A 29 -28.36 5.54 8.60
CA GLU A 29 -27.84 4.58 9.58
C GLU A 29 -28.25 3.15 9.19
N THR A 30 -27.29 2.24 9.29
CA THR A 30 -27.57 0.81 9.19
C THR A 30 -27.83 0.30 10.59
N HIS A 31 -29.07 -0.10 10.87
CA HIS A 31 -29.45 -0.63 12.17
C HIS A 31 -29.07 -2.11 12.28
N GLY A 32 -28.64 -2.53 13.48
CA GLY A 32 -28.29 -3.91 13.80
C GLY A 32 -26.82 -4.05 14.22
N GLU A 33 -26.51 -5.19 14.82
CA GLU A 33 -25.15 -5.61 15.14
C GLU A 33 -24.66 -6.60 14.08
N TYR A 34 -23.35 -6.66 13.85
CA TYR A 34 -22.79 -7.72 13.03
C TYR A 34 -22.91 -9.07 13.76
N ASP A 35 -23.37 -10.11 13.06
CA ASP A 35 -23.36 -11.48 13.61
C ASP A 35 -21.93 -11.96 13.94
N ARG A 36 -20.96 -11.44 13.17
CA ARG A 36 -19.54 -11.75 13.31
C ARG A 36 -18.69 -10.61 12.74
N LEU A 37 -17.71 -10.17 13.52
CA LEU A 37 -16.60 -9.35 13.05
C LEU A 37 -15.46 -10.26 12.60
N ILE A 38 -14.84 -9.97 11.46
CA ILE A 38 -13.64 -10.66 10.97
C ILE A 38 -12.48 -9.67 11.03
N GLY A 39 -11.40 -10.07 11.70
CA GLY A 39 -10.26 -9.20 12.00
C GLY A 39 -10.46 -8.38 13.26
N GLN A 40 -9.48 -7.53 13.55
CA GLN A 40 -9.44 -6.63 14.70
C GLN A 40 -9.00 -5.24 14.25
N GLU A 41 -9.58 -4.22 14.87
CA GLU A 41 -9.12 -2.84 14.71
C GLU A 41 -7.88 -2.65 15.58
N GLU A 42 -6.79 -2.23 14.94
CA GLU A 42 -5.50 -2.03 15.59
C GLU A 42 -5.05 -0.60 15.30
N PRO A 43 -4.44 0.11 16.28
CA PRO A 43 -3.90 1.44 16.05
C PRO A 43 -2.92 1.45 14.87
N MET A 44 -3.07 2.41 13.96
CA MET A 44 -2.16 2.54 12.81
C MET A 44 -0.79 3.10 13.21
N SER A 45 -0.64 3.72 14.38
CA SER A 45 0.60 4.37 14.81
C SER A 45 0.87 4.05 16.27
N GLY A 46 2.15 3.82 16.59
CA GLY A 46 2.61 3.62 17.96
C GLY A 46 2.76 4.93 18.73
N GLU A 47 3.09 4.80 20.01
CA GLU A 47 3.22 5.93 20.93
C GLU A 47 4.33 6.90 20.49
N ALA A 48 5.48 6.37 20.03
CA ALA A 48 6.62 7.19 19.60
C ALA A 48 6.32 8.02 18.34
N GLU A 49 5.65 7.43 17.34
CA GLU A 49 5.22 8.17 16.15
C GLU A 49 4.19 9.25 16.53
N MET A 50 3.22 8.89 17.39
CA MET A 50 2.17 9.80 17.83
C MET A 50 2.69 10.99 18.63
N ALA A 51 3.73 10.78 19.45
CA ALA A 51 4.42 11.82 20.21
C ALA A 51 5.07 12.89 19.30
N ARG A 52 5.34 12.55 18.04
CA ARG A 52 5.86 13.47 17.01
C ARG A 52 4.83 13.89 15.98
N SER A 53 3.55 13.61 16.22
CA SER A 53 2.44 13.91 15.32
C SER A 53 2.55 13.22 13.95
N ILE A 54 3.22 12.06 13.90
CA ILE A 54 3.34 11.23 12.71
C ILE A 54 2.25 10.15 12.78
N ARG A 55 1.21 10.29 11.93
CA ARG A 55 -0.02 9.48 12.03
C ARG A 55 -0.63 9.10 10.69
N GLN A 56 -0.24 9.80 9.62
CA GLN A 56 -0.89 9.70 8.32
C GLN A 56 -0.05 8.89 7.34
N PRO A 57 -0.68 8.17 6.40
CA PRO A 57 0.05 7.47 5.34
C PRO A 57 1.00 8.38 4.54
N ILE A 58 0.58 9.62 4.28
CA ILE A 58 1.39 10.63 3.57
C ILE A 58 2.62 11.10 4.36
N GLN A 59 2.76 10.72 5.64
CA GLN A 59 3.96 10.99 6.44
C GLN A 59 4.86 9.76 6.50
N ILE A 60 4.29 8.54 6.59
CA ILE A 60 5.05 7.31 6.82
C ILE A 60 5.55 6.66 5.52
N TYR A 61 4.71 6.54 4.49
CA TYR A 61 5.13 5.90 3.23
C TYR A 61 6.32 6.61 2.54
N PRO A 62 6.40 7.96 2.52
CA PRO A 62 7.60 8.64 2.01
C PRO A 62 8.87 8.34 2.81
N ILE A 63 8.76 8.05 4.11
CA ILE A 63 9.89 7.61 4.94
C ILE A 63 10.34 6.22 4.51
N PHE A 64 9.42 5.30 4.17
CA PHE A 64 9.81 4.02 3.58
C PHE A 64 10.48 4.20 2.21
N GLU A 65 9.98 5.11 1.38
CA GLU A 65 10.57 5.38 0.05
C GLU A 65 12.02 5.85 0.18
N ASN A 66 12.29 6.84 1.05
CA ASN A 66 13.65 7.33 1.25
C ASN A 66 14.57 6.29 1.89
N ALA A 67 14.04 5.43 2.77
CA ALA A 67 14.79 4.31 3.33
C ALA A 67 15.17 3.30 2.25
N LEU A 68 14.22 2.94 1.38
CA LEU A 68 14.43 2.00 0.28
C LEU A 68 15.41 2.56 -0.75
N ARG A 69 15.23 3.82 -1.16
CA ARG A 69 16.15 4.52 -2.06
C ARG A 69 17.58 4.47 -1.51
N HIS A 70 17.75 4.84 -0.24
CA HIS A 70 19.05 4.85 0.41
C HIS A 70 19.67 3.46 0.47
N HIS A 71 18.88 2.45 0.85
CA HIS A 71 19.31 1.05 0.87
C HIS A 71 19.78 0.55 -0.50
N GLN A 72 19.13 0.98 -1.58
CA GLN A 72 19.49 0.65 -2.96
C GLN A 72 20.69 1.46 -3.48
N GLY A 73 21.19 2.44 -2.72
CA GLY A 73 22.30 3.30 -3.14
C GLY A 73 21.95 4.25 -4.27
N GLU A 74 20.68 4.56 -4.47
CA GLU A 74 20.20 5.40 -5.58
C GLU A 74 20.22 6.89 -5.19
N THR A 75 20.58 7.73 -6.15
CA THR A 75 20.38 9.18 -6.00
C THR A 75 18.89 9.53 -5.97
N ILE A 76 18.55 10.70 -5.42
CA ILE A 76 17.16 11.20 -5.42
C ILE A 76 16.61 11.28 -6.85
N GLU A 77 17.41 11.78 -7.80
CA GLU A 77 16.99 11.94 -9.19
C GLU A 77 16.75 10.59 -9.89
N GLU A 78 17.68 9.65 -9.78
CA GLU A 78 17.55 8.30 -10.38
C GLU A 78 16.30 7.59 -9.84
N HIS A 79 16.09 7.65 -8.52
CA HIS A 79 14.92 7.04 -7.89
C HIS A 79 13.63 7.67 -8.40
N GLN A 80 13.55 9.00 -8.47
CA GLN A 80 12.39 9.71 -9.01
C GLN A 80 12.07 9.32 -10.45
N VAL A 81 13.08 9.16 -11.30
CA VAL A 81 12.89 8.66 -12.68
C VAL A 81 12.35 7.23 -12.67
N LYS A 82 12.94 6.34 -11.87
CA LYS A 82 12.52 4.93 -11.75
C LYS A 82 11.06 4.82 -11.33
N VAL A 83 10.70 5.42 -10.21
CA VAL A 83 9.37 5.26 -9.61
C VAL A 83 8.29 5.94 -10.42
N SER A 84 8.60 7.08 -11.06
CA SER A 84 7.66 7.73 -11.99
C SER A 84 7.44 6.95 -13.28
N THR A 85 8.46 6.23 -13.76
CA THR A 85 8.32 5.32 -14.91
C THR A 85 7.42 4.14 -14.58
N MET A 86 7.64 3.49 -13.42
CA MET A 86 6.75 2.45 -12.92
C MET A 86 5.31 2.96 -12.79
N TRP A 87 5.12 4.16 -12.22
CA TRP A 87 3.79 4.74 -12.01
C TRP A 87 3.07 5.13 -13.32
N ALA A 88 3.81 5.52 -14.35
CA ALA A 88 3.25 5.72 -15.69
C ALA A 88 2.69 4.42 -16.27
N GLY A 89 3.33 3.27 -15.99
CA GLY A 89 2.79 1.95 -16.34
C GLY A 89 1.42 1.68 -15.69
N PHE A 90 1.27 2.00 -14.40
CA PHE A 90 -0.02 1.91 -13.70
C PHE A 90 -1.08 2.81 -14.35
N SER A 91 -0.70 4.04 -14.74
CA SER A 91 -1.57 4.96 -15.45
C SER A 91 -2.03 4.41 -16.81
N GLN A 92 -1.15 3.75 -17.56
CA GLN A 92 -1.53 3.11 -18.83
C GLN A 92 -2.50 1.94 -18.63
N VAL A 93 -2.35 1.14 -17.57
CA VAL A 93 -3.32 0.09 -17.24
C VAL A 93 -4.68 0.71 -16.91
N ALA A 94 -4.70 1.78 -16.10
CA ALA A 94 -5.95 2.50 -15.79
C ALA A 94 -6.66 3.01 -17.05
N ALA A 95 -5.92 3.54 -18.04
CA ALA A 95 -6.51 4.01 -19.30
C ALA A 95 -7.30 2.92 -20.05
N ARG A 96 -6.86 1.66 -19.94
CA ARG A 96 -7.52 0.49 -20.56
C ARG A 96 -8.56 -0.19 -19.67
N ASN A 97 -8.59 0.11 -18.37
CA ASN A 97 -9.58 -0.41 -17.44
C ASN A 97 -10.90 0.38 -17.57
N PRO A 98 -12.03 -0.25 -17.96
CA PRO A 98 -13.31 0.45 -18.09
C PRO A 98 -13.83 1.04 -16.78
N HIS A 99 -13.38 0.50 -15.64
CA HIS A 99 -13.81 0.90 -14.30
C HIS A 99 -12.86 1.87 -13.59
N ALA A 100 -11.75 2.27 -14.22
CA ALA A 100 -10.79 3.19 -13.61
C ALA A 100 -11.34 4.63 -13.53
N TRP A 101 -10.97 5.33 -12.45
CA TRP A 101 -11.39 6.71 -12.22
C TRP A 101 -10.69 7.72 -13.14
N ILE A 102 -9.38 7.56 -13.35
CA ILE A 102 -8.57 8.38 -14.25
C ILE A 102 -8.15 7.51 -15.43
N ARG A 103 -8.73 7.77 -16.60
CA ARG A 103 -8.51 6.97 -17.81
C ARG A 103 -7.64 7.67 -18.86
N GLU A 104 -7.20 8.89 -18.57
CA GLU A 104 -6.16 9.57 -19.35
C GLU A 104 -4.80 9.11 -18.83
N ALA A 105 -3.99 8.52 -19.70
CA ALA A 105 -2.64 8.09 -19.35
C ALA A 105 -1.76 9.31 -19.07
N VAL A 106 -0.93 9.23 -18.03
CA VAL A 106 -0.02 10.30 -17.61
C VAL A 106 1.42 9.85 -17.76
N ASP A 107 2.23 10.66 -18.41
CA ASP A 107 3.65 10.38 -18.61
C ASP A 107 4.46 10.48 -17.31
N ALA A 108 5.52 9.68 -17.22
CA ALA A 108 6.41 9.63 -16.08
C ALA A 108 6.98 11.02 -15.69
N SER A 109 7.34 11.85 -16.67
CA SER A 109 7.84 13.20 -16.43
C SER A 109 6.79 14.09 -15.78
N ALA A 110 5.54 14.02 -16.21
CA ALA A 110 4.44 14.76 -15.61
C ALA A 110 4.12 14.25 -14.19
N ILE A 111 4.22 12.94 -13.94
CA ILE A 111 4.00 12.33 -12.63
C ILE A 111 5.03 12.84 -11.60
N ARG A 112 6.33 12.90 -11.93
CA ARG A 112 7.35 13.38 -10.98
C ARG A 112 7.50 14.90 -10.88
N THR A 113 6.99 15.65 -11.86
CA THR A 113 7.16 17.12 -11.89
C THR A 113 6.05 17.82 -11.11
N PRO A 114 6.37 18.58 -10.05
CA PRO A 114 5.38 19.36 -9.34
C PRO A 114 4.71 20.40 -10.24
N SER A 115 3.40 20.58 -10.10
CA SER A 115 2.63 21.59 -10.83
C SER A 115 1.36 21.96 -10.07
N LYS A 116 0.59 22.95 -10.58
CA LYS A 116 -0.70 23.34 -9.98
C LYS A 116 -1.70 22.18 -9.83
N ILE A 117 -1.64 21.19 -10.72
CA ILE A 117 -2.51 20.00 -10.69
C ILE A 117 -1.84 18.79 -10.04
N ASN A 118 -0.52 18.84 -9.86
CA ASN A 118 0.32 17.79 -9.30
C ASN A 118 1.26 18.36 -8.22
N ARG A 119 0.71 19.10 -7.25
CA ARG A 119 1.51 19.73 -6.19
C ARG A 119 2.26 18.73 -5.32
N MET A 120 3.30 19.18 -4.62
CA MET A 120 3.94 18.38 -3.58
C MET A 120 2.98 18.10 -2.42
N VAL A 121 2.94 16.85 -1.97
CA VAL A 121 2.18 16.45 -0.77
C VAL A 121 3.16 16.23 0.38
N SER A 122 4.16 15.41 0.10
CA SER A 122 5.27 15.10 0.99
C SER A 122 6.47 14.76 0.13
N PHE A 123 7.70 15.05 0.52
CA PHE A 123 8.87 14.59 -0.21
C PHE A 123 9.04 13.07 0.01
N PRO A 124 9.12 12.24 -1.05
CA PRO A 124 9.41 12.63 -2.43
C PRO A 124 8.21 12.48 -3.40
N TYR A 125 6.98 12.52 -2.88
CA TYR A 125 5.74 12.29 -3.62
C TYR A 125 4.94 13.57 -3.93
N PRO A 126 4.87 13.98 -5.20
CA PRO A 126 3.80 14.84 -5.67
C PRO A 126 2.46 14.10 -5.66
N LYS A 127 1.35 14.84 -5.80
CA LYS A 127 -0.02 14.34 -5.68
C LYS A 127 -0.29 13.06 -6.49
N LEU A 128 0.23 12.97 -7.72
CA LEU A 128 0.03 11.82 -8.61
C LEU A 128 0.78 10.56 -8.17
N MET A 129 1.68 10.62 -7.19
CA MET A 129 2.29 9.45 -6.54
C MET A 129 1.57 9.03 -5.25
N ASN A 130 0.41 9.63 -4.96
CA ASN A 130 -0.42 9.31 -3.80
C ASN A 130 -1.72 8.62 -4.25
N SER A 131 -2.28 7.77 -3.40
CA SER A 131 -3.63 7.20 -3.58
C SER A 131 -4.68 8.30 -3.80
N ASN A 132 -5.61 8.07 -4.73
CA ASN A 132 -6.75 8.94 -4.97
C ASN A 132 -7.98 8.44 -4.21
N ASN A 133 -8.19 8.95 -3.00
CA ASN A 133 -9.38 8.66 -2.19
C ASN A 133 -10.61 9.51 -2.53
N SER A 134 -10.50 10.42 -3.50
CA SER A 134 -11.61 11.24 -3.98
C SER A 134 -12.33 10.53 -5.12
N VAL A 135 -12.94 9.38 -4.81
CA VAL A 135 -13.67 8.53 -5.76
C VAL A 135 -15.02 8.11 -5.19
N ASP A 136 -15.99 7.88 -6.07
CA ASP A 136 -17.29 7.27 -5.75
C ASP A 136 -17.35 5.91 -6.45
N MET A 137 -17.03 4.84 -5.72
CA MET A 137 -16.84 3.51 -6.30
C MET A 137 -17.36 2.43 -5.37
N ALA A 138 -17.95 1.38 -5.96
CA ALA A 138 -18.45 0.22 -5.24
C ALA A 138 -18.09 -1.06 -6.00
N SER A 139 -17.91 -2.14 -5.26
CA SER A 139 -17.73 -3.47 -5.83
C SER A 139 -18.56 -4.50 -5.07
N ALA A 140 -18.79 -5.63 -5.72
CA ALA A 140 -19.48 -6.76 -5.13
C ALA A 140 -18.94 -8.06 -5.72
N ILE A 141 -18.75 -9.07 -4.87
CA ILE A 141 -18.30 -10.40 -5.26
C ILE A 141 -19.25 -11.42 -4.68
N ILE A 142 -19.74 -12.31 -5.53
CA ILE A 142 -20.55 -13.45 -5.11
C ILE A 142 -19.65 -14.67 -5.06
N VAL A 143 -19.55 -15.29 -3.89
CA VAL A 143 -18.79 -16.52 -3.67
C VAL A 143 -19.77 -17.62 -3.27
N CYS A 144 -19.67 -18.79 -3.90
CA CYS A 144 -20.52 -19.93 -3.58
C CYS A 144 -19.78 -21.24 -3.76
N SER A 145 -20.32 -22.31 -3.16
CA SER A 145 -19.87 -23.66 -3.46
C SER A 145 -20.26 -24.03 -4.90
N VAL A 146 -19.45 -24.86 -5.57
CA VAL A 146 -19.77 -25.44 -6.89
C VAL A 146 -21.17 -26.09 -6.91
N ALA A 147 -21.53 -26.83 -5.85
CA ALA A 147 -22.85 -27.45 -5.74
C ALA A 147 -24.00 -26.42 -5.82
N LYS A 148 -23.85 -25.28 -5.12
CA LYS A 148 -24.83 -24.19 -5.14
C LYS A 148 -24.85 -23.47 -6.49
N ALA A 149 -23.70 -23.26 -7.14
CA ALA A 149 -23.64 -22.69 -8.48
C ALA A 149 -24.42 -23.55 -9.49
N ARG A 150 -24.25 -24.87 -9.45
CA ARG A 150 -24.98 -25.83 -10.28
C ARG A 150 -26.48 -25.84 -10.00
N GLU A 151 -26.87 -25.86 -8.72
CA GLU A 151 -28.27 -25.80 -8.29
C GLU A 151 -28.99 -24.55 -8.84
N LEU A 152 -28.29 -23.40 -8.85
CA LEU A 152 -28.82 -22.13 -9.36
C LEU A 152 -28.70 -21.98 -10.88
N GLY A 153 -28.11 -22.95 -11.58
CA GLY A 153 -27.92 -22.90 -13.04
C GLY A 153 -26.92 -21.83 -13.50
N VAL A 154 -25.92 -21.48 -12.67
CA VAL A 154 -24.87 -20.54 -13.05
C VAL A 154 -23.93 -21.23 -14.05
N ASP A 155 -23.79 -20.68 -15.25
CA ASP A 155 -22.92 -21.19 -16.31
C ASP A 155 -21.47 -21.36 -15.81
N GLU A 156 -20.86 -22.53 -16.07
CA GLU A 156 -19.49 -22.84 -15.62
C GLU A 156 -18.44 -21.90 -16.24
N SER A 157 -18.72 -21.28 -17.40
CA SER A 157 -17.84 -20.26 -18.02
C SER A 157 -17.71 -18.99 -17.18
N LEU A 158 -18.63 -18.75 -16.25
CA LEU A 158 -18.57 -17.63 -15.30
C LEU A 158 -17.78 -17.98 -14.04
N TRP A 159 -17.34 -19.22 -13.87
CA TRP A 159 -16.72 -19.63 -12.61
C TRP A 159 -15.23 -19.27 -12.61
N VAL A 160 -14.81 -18.61 -11.54
CA VAL A 160 -13.41 -18.36 -11.22
C VAL A 160 -13.18 -18.88 -9.80
N TYR A 161 -12.18 -19.75 -9.67
CA TYR A 161 -11.87 -20.42 -8.43
C TYR A 161 -10.78 -19.65 -7.69
N PRO A 162 -10.98 -19.28 -6.42
CA PRO A 162 -9.87 -18.99 -5.53
C PRO A 162 -9.15 -20.31 -5.26
N TRP A 163 -7.86 -20.38 -5.59
CA TRP A 163 -7.04 -21.57 -5.37
C TRP A 163 -6.55 -21.62 -3.93
N VAL A 164 -5.99 -20.50 -3.48
CA VAL A 164 -5.38 -20.39 -2.15
C VAL A 164 -5.59 -18.99 -1.59
N GLY A 165 -5.50 -18.88 -0.26
CA GLY A 165 -5.33 -17.61 0.44
C GLY A 165 -4.23 -17.73 1.49
N THR A 166 -3.43 -16.69 1.67
CA THR A 166 -2.51 -16.60 2.81
C THR A 166 -2.56 -15.21 3.40
N ASP A 167 -2.24 -15.08 4.68
CA ASP A 167 -2.13 -13.80 5.36
C ASP A 167 -1.10 -13.83 6.48
N ALA A 168 -0.53 -12.67 6.75
CA ALA A 168 0.31 -12.36 7.90
C ALA A 168 0.39 -10.83 8.05
N HIS A 169 0.93 -10.36 9.16
CA HIS A 169 1.23 -8.95 9.37
C HIS A 169 2.66 -8.73 9.86
N ASP A 170 3.29 -7.65 9.40
CA ASP A 170 4.49 -7.09 10.02
C ASP A 170 4.14 -6.50 11.40
N THR A 171 5.11 -5.87 12.08
CA THR A 171 4.85 -5.20 13.35
C THR A 171 3.76 -4.12 13.20
N TYR A 172 2.86 -4.03 14.19
CA TYR A 172 1.79 -3.03 14.18
C TYR A 172 2.32 -1.61 14.28
N THR A 173 3.37 -1.40 15.08
CA THR A 173 4.09 -0.13 15.14
C THR A 173 5.23 -0.14 14.14
N VAL A 174 5.44 0.97 13.44
CA VAL A 174 6.56 1.12 12.50
C VAL A 174 7.88 1.15 13.27
N SER A 175 7.85 1.71 14.48
CA SER A 175 8.95 1.77 15.43
C SER A 175 9.62 0.41 15.70
N GLU A 176 8.87 -0.69 15.68
CA GLU A 176 9.38 -2.04 15.99
C GLU A 176 10.00 -2.77 14.80
N ARG A 177 9.91 -2.22 13.59
CA ARG A 177 10.47 -2.90 12.41
C ARG A 177 11.97 -2.99 12.48
N ASP A 178 12.55 -4.11 12.05
CA ASP A 178 14.01 -4.22 11.93
C ASP A 178 14.59 -3.11 11.05
N ASN A 179 13.96 -2.85 9.90
CA ASN A 179 14.31 -1.77 8.98
C ASN A 179 13.04 -1.21 8.30
N LEU A 180 13.21 -0.15 7.51
CA LEU A 180 12.10 0.60 6.90
C LEU A 180 11.94 0.38 5.39
N TYR A 181 12.61 -0.62 4.81
CA TYR A 181 12.67 -0.86 3.36
C TYR A 181 12.32 -2.29 2.93
N SER A 182 11.89 -3.14 3.86
CA SER A 182 11.51 -4.54 3.60
C SER A 182 10.23 -4.93 4.34
N SER A 183 9.66 -6.08 3.99
CA SER A 183 8.47 -6.66 4.64
C SER A 183 8.59 -8.18 4.73
N PRO A 184 9.02 -8.71 5.89
CA PRO A 184 8.98 -10.14 6.15
C PRO A 184 7.61 -10.78 5.92
N ALA A 185 6.53 -10.08 6.28
CA ALA A 185 5.18 -10.60 6.07
C ALA A 185 4.82 -10.77 4.59
N ILE A 186 5.16 -9.81 3.73
CA ILE A 186 4.94 -9.97 2.28
C ILE A 186 5.78 -11.14 1.75
N ARG A 187 7.05 -11.22 2.13
CA ARG A 187 7.95 -12.28 1.68
C ARG A 187 7.41 -13.66 2.03
N ILE A 188 7.13 -13.90 3.31
CA ILE A 188 6.77 -15.22 3.83
C ILE A 188 5.38 -15.63 3.34
N ALA A 189 4.35 -14.82 3.58
CA ALA A 189 2.98 -15.20 3.22
C ALA A 189 2.75 -15.19 1.70
N GLY A 190 3.40 -14.28 0.98
CA GLY A 190 3.34 -14.20 -0.48
C GLY A 190 4.00 -15.39 -1.17
N GLN A 191 5.21 -15.77 -0.76
CA GLN A 191 5.87 -16.98 -1.27
C GLN A 191 5.05 -18.22 -0.95
N ARG A 192 4.49 -18.29 0.27
CA ARG A 192 3.64 -19.41 0.66
C ARG A 192 2.38 -19.55 -0.22
N ALA A 193 1.78 -18.44 -0.64
CA ALA A 193 0.65 -18.49 -1.57
C ALA A 193 1.04 -19.16 -2.89
N LEU A 194 2.19 -18.81 -3.45
CA LEU A 194 2.68 -19.41 -4.70
C LEU A 194 3.02 -20.89 -4.52
N GLU A 195 3.66 -21.27 -3.41
CA GLU A 195 3.94 -22.67 -3.07
C GLU A 195 2.66 -23.51 -2.96
N LEU A 196 1.65 -23.01 -2.23
CA LEU A 196 0.38 -23.71 -2.06
C LEU A 196 -0.38 -23.87 -3.39
N ALA A 197 -0.24 -22.90 -4.29
CA ALA A 197 -0.78 -22.96 -5.64
C ALA A 197 0.06 -23.84 -6.59
N GLY A 198 1.28 -24.22 -6.19
CA GLY A 198 2.23 -24.95 -7.02
C GLY A 198 2.72 -24.14 -8.22
N LEU A 199 2.93 -22.84 -8.02
CA LEU A 199 3.34 -21.87 -9.05
C LEU A 199 4.67 -21.22 -8.68
N HIS A 200 5.43 -20.84 -9.71
CA HIS A 200 6.49 -19.84 -9.62
C HIS A 200 5.92 -18.45 -9.96
N VAL A 201 6.62 -17.38 -9.57
CA VAL A 201 6.19 -15.99 -9.87
C VAL A 201 6.07 -15.73 -11.39
N ASP A 202 6.88 -16.43 -12.18
CA ASP A 202 6.86 -16.34 -13.66
C ASP A 202 5.67 -17.05 -14.30
N ASP A 203 4.97 -17.92 -13.57
CA ASP A 203 3.75 -18.59 -14.04
C ASP A 203 2.52 -17.68 -13.94
N LEU A 204 2.64 -16.52 -13.30
CA LEU A 204 1.55 -15.57 -13.12
C LEU A 204 1.33 -14.77 -14.39
N ASP A 205 0.12 -14.84 -14.96
CA ASP A 205 -0.25 -14.07 -16.14
C ASP A 205 -0.71 -12.65 -15.78
N PHE A 206 -1.48 -12.53 -14.69
CA PHE A 206 -2.03 -11.25 -14.22
C PHE A 206 -1.68 -11.04 -12.75
N VAL A 207 -1.26 -9.82 -12.42
CA VAL A 207 -0.88 -9.44 -11.05
C VAL A 207 -1.56 -8.13 -10.69
N ASP A 208 -2.07 -8.05 -9.47
CA ASP A 208 -2.45 -6.79 -8.85
C ASP A 208 -1.76 -6.61 -7.50
N VAL A 209 -0.69 -5.80 -7.52
CA VAL A 209 0.04 -5.37 -6.34
C VAL A 209 -0.67 -4.15 -5.74
N TYR A 210 -1.00 -4.21 -4.45
CA TYR A 210 -1.62 -3.11 -3.73
C TYR A 210 -0.70 -1.89 -3.76
N SER A 211 -1.24 -0.73 -4.14
CA SER A 211 -0.45 0.38 -4.66
C SER A 211 -0.90 1.75 -4.14
N CYS A 212 -1.00 1.90 -2.82
CA CYS A 212 -1.35 3.19 -2.20
C CYS A 212 -0.26 4.26 -2.42
N PHE A 213 1.00 3.82 -2.50
CA PHE A 213 2.20 4.61 -2.79
C PHE A 213 3.20 3.75 -3.58
N PRO A 214 4.12 4.36 -4.36
CA PRO A 214 5.16 3.64 -5.09
C PRO A 214 5.96 2.66 -4.23
N VAL A 215 6.42 3.03 -3.04
CA VAL A 215 7.22 2.15 -2.16
C VAL A 215 6.50 0.84 -1.84
N ALA A 216 5.18 0.86 -1.70
CA ALA A 216 4.43 -0.36 -1.37
C ALA A 216 4.53 -1.39 -2.51
N VAL A 217 4.51 -0.91 -3.75
CA VAL A 217 4.72 -1.74 -4.95
C VAL A 217 6.17 -2.19 -5.04
N GLN A 218 7.13 -1.28 -4.80
CA GLN A 218 8.55 -1.62 -4.86
C GLN A 218 8.94 -2.70 -3.85
N VAL A 219 8.52 -2.55 -2.59
CA VAL A 219 8.76 -3.54 -1.52
C VAL A 219 8.07 -4.85 -1.86
N ALA A 220 6.79 -4.83 -2.22
CA ALA A 220 6.09 -6.07 -2.55
C ALA A 220 6.71 -6.78 -3.76
N ALA A 221 7.09 -6.05 -4.80
CA ALA A 221 7.74 -6.62 -5.97
C ALA A 221 9.08 -7.28 -5.62
N ALA A 222 9.90 -6.61 -4.80
CA ALA A 222 11.18 -7.17 -4.35
C ALA A 222 11.00 -8.45 -3.52
N GLU A 223 10.07 -8.45 -2.55
CA GLU A 223 9.84 -9.59 -1.65
C GLU A 223 9.22 -10.80 -2.36
N LEU A 224 8.42 -10.56 -3.40
CA LEU A 224 7.75 -11.59 -4.21
C LEU A 224 8.59 -12.03 -5.41
N GLY A 225 9.68 -11.34 -5.73
CA GLY A 225 10.48 -11.61 -6.94
C GLY A 225 9.82 -11.16 -8.25
N LEU A 226 8.91 -10.18 -8.21
CA LEU A 226 8.29 -9.61 -9.39
C LEU A 226 9.20 -8.55 -10.03
N SER A 227 9.43 -8.64 -11.33
CA SER A 227 10.08 -7.55 -12.09
C SER A 227 9.26 -6.26 -12.04
N LEU A 228 9.90 -5.10 -12.01
CA LEU A 228 9.22 -3.81 -12.18
C LEU A 228 8.87 -3.50 -13.64
N ASP A 229 9.41 -4.27 -14.60
CA ASP A 229 9.17 -4.06 -16.04
C ASP A 229 7.89 -4.74 -16.55
N ARG A 230 7.21 -5.54 -15.71
CA ARG A 230 5.90 -6.15 -16.04
C ARG A 230 4.74 -5.27 -15.57
N GLU A 231 3.54 -5.56 -16.06
CA GLU A 231 2.33 -4.99 -15.49
C GLU A 231 2.11 -5.57 -14.08
N LEU A 232 2.19 -4.70 -13.07
CA LEU A 232 2.00 -5.02 -11.64
C LEU A 232 0.59 -4.69 -11.13
N THR A 233 -0.32 -4.33 -12.03
CA THR A 233 -1.72 -4.05 -11.70
C THR A 233 -2.63 -4.47 -12.83
N VAL A 234 -3.85 -4.87 -12.50
CA VAL A 234 -4.96 -5.05 -13.46
C VAL A 234 -5.97 -3.90 -13.40
N THR A 235 -5.90 -3.09 -12.35
CA THR A 235 -6.83 -1.99 -12.07
C THR A 235 -6.28 -0.63 -12.48
N GLY A 236 -4.96 -0.48 -12.52
CA GLY A 236 -4.27 0.82 -12.64
C GLY A 236 -3.92 1.47 -11.30
N GLY A 237 -4.01 0.71 -10.20
CA GLY A 237 -3.63 1.13 -8.86
C GLY A 237 -4.53 2.16 -8.19
N LEU A 238 -4.22 2.48 -6.93
CA LEU A 238 -5.05 3.38 -6.12
C LEU A 238 -5.00 4.84 -6.58
N THR A 239 -3.96 5.27 -7.30
CA THR A 239 -3.91 6.62 -7.88
C THR A 239 -4.87 6.75 -9.06
N PHE A 240 -4.72 5.89 -10.08
CA PHE A 240 -5.38 6.08 -11.37
C PHE A 240 -6.65 5.23 -11.51
N GLY A 241 -6.59 3.96 -11.10
CA GLY A 241 -7.77 3.10 -10.98
C GLY A 241 -8.80 3.66 -10.00
N GLY A 242 -8.32 4.36 -8.97
CA GLY A 242 -9.12 4.94 -7.90
C GLY A 242 -8.91 4.17 -6.60
N GLY A 243 -8.77 4.89 -5.49
CA GLY A 243 -8.46 4.34 -4.17
C GLY A 243 -9.63 4.48 -3.21
N PRO A 244 -10.69 3.65 -3.30
CA PRO A 244 -11.81 3.67 -2.37
C PRO A 244 -11.39 3.09 -1.01
N LEU A 245 -10.49 3.79 -0.32
CA LEU A 245 -9.96 3.50 1.02
C LEU A 245 -9.75 1.99 1.23
N ASN A 246 -10.56 1.39 2.11
CA ASN A 246 -10.45 -0.01 2.52
C ASN A 246 -10.91 -1.00 1.45
N ASN A 247 -11.63 -0.56 0.42
CA ASN A 247 -12.32 -1.43 -0.53
C ASN A 247 -11.55 -1.70 -1.84
N TYR A 248 -10.37 -1.11 -2.04
CA TYR A 248 -9.62 -1.25 -3.30
C TYR A 248 -9.43 -2.71 -3.75
N VAL A 249 -9.06 -3.61 -2.85
CA VAL A 249 -8.74 -5.01 -3.20
C VAL A 249 -9.96 -5.76 -3.74
N MET A 250 -11.18 -5.39 -3.33
CA MET A 250 -12.36 -6.02 -3.90
C MET A 250 -12.59 -5.59 -5.36
N HIS A 251 -12.20 -4.36 -5.73
CA HIS A 251 -12.15 -3.94 -7.13
C HIS A 251 -11.08 -4.69 -7.93
N SER A 252 -9.91 -4.95 -7.34
CA SER A 252 -8.87 -5.72 -8.03
C SER A 252 -9.25 -7.18 -8.22
N ILE A 253 -9.88 -7.83 -7.23
CA ILE A 253 -10.41 -9.19 -7.40
C ILE A 253 -11.54 -9.20 -8.45
N ALA A 254 -12.47 -8.24 -8.42
CA ALA A 254 -13.53 -8.17 -9.44
C ALA A 254 -12.96 -8.00 -10.86
N ARG A 255 -11.97 -7.12 -11.03
CA ARG A 255 -11.29 -6.94 -12.32
C ARG A 255 -10.48 -8.16 -12.74
N MET A 256 -9.83 -8.83 -11.79
CA MET A 256 -9.12 -10.09 -12.03
C MET A 256 -10.07 -11.18 -12.53
N VAL A 257 -11.26 -11.30 -11.94
CA VAL A 257 -12.30 -12.24 -12.37
C VAL A 257 -12.75 -11.98 -13.82
N GLU A 258 -12.96 -10.71 -14.20
CA GLU A 258 -13.27 -10.36 -15.59
C GLU A 258 -12.17 -10.82 -16.55
N LEU A 259 -10.92 -10.47 -16.26
CA LEU A 259 -9.77 -10.84 -17.09
C LEU A 259 -9.58 -12.34 -17.23
N LEU A 260 -9.77 -13.09 -16.15
CA LEU A 260 -9.65 -14.55 -16.14
C LEU A 260 -10.76 -15.23 -16.93
N ARG A 261 -11.99 -14.69 -16.90
CA ARG A 261 -13.10 -15.18 -17.74
C ARG A 261 -12.83 -14.94 -19.22
N ASP A 262 -12.25 -13.78 -19.56
CA ASP A 262 -11.86 -13.45 -20.93
C ASP A 262 -10.65 -14.26 -21.40
N ASN A 263 -9.86 -14.82 -20.47
CA ASN A 263 -8.66 -15.60 -20.77
C ASN A 263 -8.61 -16.89 -19.93
N PRO A 264 -9.44 -17.90 -20.25
CA PRO A 264 -9.53 -19.12 -19.47
C PRO A 264 -8.18 -19.85 -19.34
N GLY A 265 -7.92 -20.40 -18.15
CA GLY A 265 -6.69 -21.12 -17.81
C GLY A 265 -5.54 -20.24 -17.31
N LYS A 266 -5.64 -18.92 -17.47
CA LYS A 266 -4.64 -17.98 -16.94
C LYS A 266 -4.63 -17.93 -15.41
N LYS A 267 -3.51 -17.46 -14.84
CA LYS A 267 -3.27 -17.38 -13.39
C LYS A 267 -3.23 -15.92 -12.94
N GLY A 268 -4.13 -15.57 -12.04
CA GLY A 268 -4.21 -14.26 -11.42
C GLY A 268 -3.67 -14.28 -10.00
N PHE A 269 -2.91 -13.26 -9.61
CA PHE A 269 -2.42 -13.04 -8.26
C PHE A 269 -2.82 -11.66 -7.75
N VAL A 270 -3.43 -11.59 -6.57
CA VAL A 270 -3.83 -10.33 -5.94
C VAL A 270 -3.20 -10.24 -4.58
N THR A 271 -2.63 -9.07 -4.28
CA THR A 271 -2.11 -8.72 -2.96
C THR A 271 -3.04 -7.69 -2.30
N ALA A 272 -3.13 -7.77 -0.99
CA ALA A 272 -3.82 -6.80 -0.15
C ALA A 272 -2.84 -6.23 0.87
N ASN A 273 -2.90 -4.93 1.11
CA ASN A 273 -2.14 -4.27 2.16
C ASN A 273 -3.06 -3.36 2.99
N GLY A 274 -2.89 -3.40 4.31
CA GLY A 274 -3.56 -2.51 5.27
C GLY A 274 -2.57 -1.88 6.23
N GLY A 275 -2.84 -0.63 6.63
CA GLY A 275 -1.93 0.14 7.49
C GLY A 275 -0.72 0.67 6.71
N PHE A 276 0.47 0.59 7.31
CA PHE A 276 1.71 1.13 6.76
C PHE A 276 2.62 0.00 6.27
N LEU A 277 2.22 -0.82 5.29
CA LEU A 277 2.83 -2.14 5.06
C LEU A 277 2.69 -3.04 6.29
N THR A 278 1.54 -3.01 6.96
CA THR A 278 1.35 -3.71 8.23
C THR A 278 0.69 -5.06 8.01
N LYS A 279 -0.53 -5.08 7.45
CA LYS A 279 -1.34 -6.30 7.30
C LYS A 279 -1.37 -6.70 5.84
N HIS A 280 -1.11 -7.97 5.54
CA HIS A 280 -1.03 -8.46 4.17
C HIS A 280 -1.89 -9.70 3.98
N ALA A 281 -2.52 -9.79 2.80
CA ALA A 281 -3.19 -11.00 2.36
C ALA A 281 -2.94 -11.24 0.87
N PHE A 282 -2.91 -12.51 0.47
CA PHE A 282 -2.58 -12.93 -0.89
C PHE A 282 -3.60 -13.93 -1.40
N GLY A 283 -3.97 -13.84 -2.67
CA GLY A 283 -4.90 -14.76 -3.31
C GLY A 283 -4.47 -15.13 -4.72
N VAL A 284 -4.59 -16.42 -5.06
CA VAL A 284 -4.41 -16.94 -6.42
C VAL A 284 -5.77 -17.33 -7.00
N TYR A 285 -6.02 -16.94 -8.25
CA TYR A 285 -7.30 -17.14 -8.94
C TYR A 285 -7.09 -17.72 -10.34
N SER A 286 -7.99 -18.61 -10.78
CA SER A 286 -8.04 -19.11 -12.16
C SER A 286 -9.43 -19.63 -12.51
N THR A 287 -9.78 -19.68 -13.79
CA THR A 287 -10.99 -20.41 -14.25
C THR A 287 -10.79 -21.93 -14.23
N GLU A 288 -9.53 -22.41 -14.19
CA GLU A 288 -9.24 -23.81 -13.94
C GLU A 288 -9.54 -24.16 -12.49
N ALA A 289 -10.25 -25.27 -12.28
CA ALA A 289 -10.45 -25.79 -10.93
C ALA A 289 -9.10 -26.16 -10.31
N PRO A 290 -8.85 -25.82 -9.03
CA PRO A 290 -7.63 -26.21 -8.35
C PRO A 290 -7.53 -27.75 -8.26
N LYS A 291 -6.30 -28.28 -8.25
CA LYS A 291 -6.06 -29.74 -8.14
C LYS A 291 -6.57 -30.36 -6.84
N GLY A 292 -6.78 -29.55 -5.80
CA GLY A 292 -7.34 -29.94 -4.52
C GLY A 292 -8.26 -28.86 -3.97
N ASP A 293 -8.79 -29.08 -2.77
CA ASP A 293 -9.65 -28.11 -2.11
C ASP A 293 -8.91 -26.79 -1.83
N TYR A 294 -9.69 -25.70 -1.71
CA TYR A 294 -9.17 -24.39 -1.30
C TYR A 294 -8.35 -24.50 -0.01
N LYS A 295 -7.16 -23.90 -0.01
CA LYS A 295 -6.28 -23.84 1.15
C LYS A 295 -6.14 -22.42 1.64
N HIS A 296 -6.18 -22.27 2.96
CA HIS A 296 -5.86 -21.04 3.65
C HIS A 296 -4.81 -21.32 4.72
N GLU A 297 -3.76 -20.52 4.77
CA GLU A 297 -2.74 -20.58 5.82
C GLU A 297 -2.44 -19.17 6.35
N ASN A 298 -2.36 -19.03 7.67
CA ASN A 298 -1.87 -17.83 8.33
C ASN A 298 -0.41 -18.07 8.76
N LEU A 299 0.49 -17.16 8.36
CA LEU A 299 1.94 -17.33 8.51
C LEU A 299 2.52 -16.49 9.65
N GLN A 300 1.67 -16.08 10.61
CA GLN A 300 2.09 -15.12 11.63
C GLN A 300 3.25 -15.63 12.49
N ALA A 301 3.25 -16.91 12.87
CA ALA A 301 4.32 -17.47 13.71
C ALA A 301 5.71 -17.42 13.06
N GLU A 302 5.78 -17.51 11.72
CA GLU A 302 7.04 -17.41 10.96
C GLU A 302 7.50 -15.95 10.85
N VAL A 303 6.56 -15.01 10.72
CA VAL A 303 6.86 -13.57 10.71
C VAL A 303 7.29 -13.10 12.10
N ASP A 304 6.64 -13.54 13.17
CA ASP A 304 6.97 -13.20 14.57
C ASP A 304 8.38 -13.67 14.98
N ALA A 305 8.94 -14.66 14.29
CA ALA A 305 10.30 -15.12 14.50
C ALA A 305 11.37 -14.26 13.80
N CYS A 306 10.97 -13.32 12.94
CA CYS A 306 11.89 -12.41 12.27
C CYS A 306 12.41 -11.33 13.26
N PRO A 307 13.60 -10.75 13.00
CA PRO A 307 14.14 -9.70 13.83
C PRO A 307 13.20 -8.49 13.94
N THR A 308 13.19 -7.88 15.11
CA THR A 308 12.50 -6.61 15.40
C THR A 308 13.47 -5.67 16.12
N ARG A 309 13.07 -4.41 16.20
CA ARG A 309 13.84 -3.34 16.83
C ARG A 309 13.12 -2.83 18.08
N LYS A 310 13.89 -2.44 19.09
CA LYS A 310 13.36 -1.67 20.22
C LYS A 310 13.18 -0.21 19.82
N TRP A 311 12.35 0.51 20.56
CA TRP A 311 12.10 1.91 20.30
C TRP A 311 11.95 2.71 21.59
N LEU A 312 12.08 4.03 21.46
CA LEU A 312 11.96 5.00 22.55
C LEU A 312 10.97 6.10 22.14
N VAL A 313 10.07 6.48 23.06
CA VAL A 313 9.20 7.67 22.85
C VAL A 313 10.07 8.93 22.80
N ASP A 314 10.93 9.08 23.81
CA ASP A 314 11.81 10.22 24.01
C ASP A 314 13.27 9.76 24.05
N HIS A 315 14.14 10.56 23.45
CA HIS A 315 15.60 10.37 23.47
C HIS A 315 16.27 11.73 23.46
N ASP A 316 17.26 11.94 24.34
CA ASP A 316 18.12 13.13 24.31
C ASP A 316 19.56 12.66 24.08
N GLY A 317 20.08 12.94 22.88
CA GLY A 317 21.43 12.55 22.53
C GLY A 317 21.63 12.32 21.04
N ASP A 318 22.79 11.77 20.74
CA ASP A 318 23.23 11.54 19.37
C ASP A 318 22.39 10.43 18.73
N VAL A 319 22.16 10.57 17.42
CA VAL A 319 21.45 9.61 16.59
C VAL A 319 22.04 9.56 15.19
N THR A 320 21.70 8.52 14.44
CA THR A 320 21.85 8.47 12.98
C THR A 320 20.48 8.51 12.32
N ILE A 321 20.31 9.35 11.31
CA ILE A 321 19.06 9.43 10.54
C ILE A 321 18.91 8.13 9.72
N GLU A 322 17.87 7.35 10.00
CA GLU A 322 17.55 6.14 9.25
C GLU A 322 16.80 6.48 7.96
N SER A 323 15.82 7.38 8.07
CA SER A 323 15.07 7.91 6.95
C SER A 323 14.30 9.18 7.33
N TYR A 324 13.72 9.85 6.33
CA TYR A 324 13.10 11.16 6.48
C TYR A 324 12.01 11.44 5.45
N THR A 325 11.22 12.48 5.71
CA THR A 325 10.32 13.12 4.73
C THR A 325 10.14 14.60 5.07
N VAL A 326 9.64 15.37 4.10
CA VAL A 326 9.25 16.78 4.27
C VAL A 326 7.78 16.91 3.90
N MET A 327 6.95 17.43 4.80
CA MET A 327 5.54 17.73 4.54
C MET A 327 5.40 19.14 3.99
N PHE A 328 4.42 19.33 3.10
CA PHE A 328 4.14 20.62 2.46
C PHE A 328 2.78 21.18 2.92
N SER A 329 2.73 22.49 3.13
CA SER A 329 1.51 23.26 3.35
C SER A 329 1.53 24.48 2.44
N ASP A 330 0.43 24.74 1.74
CA ASP A 330 0.33 25.86 0.77
C ASP A 330 1.51 25.90 -0.24
N ASP A 331 1.92 24.71 -0.71
CA ASP A 331 3.05 24.47 -1.62
C ASP A 331 4.45 24.81 -1.05
N GLU A 332 4.56 25.10 0.25
CA GLU A 332 5.82 25.37 0.96
C GLU A 332 6.19 24.25 1.94
N PRO A 333 7.49 23.93 2.13
CA PRO A 333 7.94 23.01 3.17
C PRO A 333 7.53 23.48 4.58
N ALA A 334 6.85 22.62 5.33
CA ALA A 334 6.25 22.99 6.62
C ALA A 334 6.85 22.24 7.82
N VAL A 335 7.13 20.93 7.67
CA VAL A 335 7.74 20.12 8.74
C VAL A 335 8.51 18.95 8.14
N GLY A 336 9.69 18.69 8.69
CA GLY A 336 10.50 17.52 8.40
C GLY A 336 10.24 16.47 9.47
N HIS A 337 10.03 15.22 9.06
CA HIS A 337 9.92 14.08 9.96
C HIS A 337 11.09 13.13 9.74
N PHE A 338 11.63 12.58 10.82
CA PHE A 338 12.80 11.72 10.80
C PHE A 338 12.55 10.45 11.63
N ALA A 339 12.89 9.30 11.04
CA ALA A 339 13.18 8.10 11.80
C ALA A 339 14.68 8.09 12.09
N CYS A 340 15.04 7.86 13.35
CA CYS A 340 16.43 7.93 13.81
C CYS A 340 16.79 6.69 14.62
N LEU A 341 18.05 6.28 14.56
CA LEU A 341 18.62 5.21 15.35
C LEU A 341 19.57 5.78 16.41
N THR A 342 19.41 5.36 17.65
CA THR A 342 20.37 5.65 18.72
C THR A 342 21.67 4.85 18.52
N PRO A 343 22.76 5.15 19.24
CA PRO A 343 23.99 4.34 19.20
C PRO A 343 23.79 2.87 19.62
N ASN A 344 22.73 2.58 20.38
CA ASN A 344 22.34 1.23 20.81
C ASN A 344 21.40 0.54 19.81
N GLY A 345 20.98 1.24 18.75
CA GLY A 345 20.12 0.71 17.70
C GLY A 345 18.63 0.76 18.02
N GLU A 346 18.17 1.44 19.07
CA GLU A 346 16.73 1.70 19.24
C GLU A 346 16.25 2.76 18.25
N ARG A 347 15.01 2.64 17.75
CA ARG A 347 14.39 3.68 16.93
C ARG A 347 13.75 4.76 17.78
N THR A 348 13.95 6.02 17.40
CA THR A 348 13.24 7.19 17.93
C THR A 348 12.82 8.09 16.76
N TRP A 349 11.87 8.99 17.02
CA TRP A 349 11.34 9.89 16.00
C TRP A 349 11.60 11.34 16.38
N ALA A 350 11.92 12.14 15.39
CA ALA A 350 12.19 13.55 15.57
C ALA A 350 11.60 14.39 14.44
N ASN A 351 11.47 15.68 14.70
CA ASN A 351 10.97 16.68 13.76
C ASN A 351 11.97 17.82 13.59
N SER A 352 11.89 18.51 12.45
CA SER A 352 12.50 19.84 12.27
C SER A 352 11.51 20.77 11.59
N SER A 353 11.55 22.04 11.96
CA SER A 353 10.84 23.13 11.28
C SER A 353 11.81 24.20 10.76
N ASP A 354 13.11 23.89 10.70
CA ASP A 354 14.14 24.80 10.19
C ASP A 354 14.03 24.90 8.65
N PRO A 355 13.66 26.07 8.08
CA PRO A 355 13.45 26.21 6.65
C PRO A 355 14.65 25.81 5.79
N ASP A 356 15.87 26.03 6.27
CA ASP A 356 17.09 25.72 5.51
C ASP A 356 17.29 24.20 5.44
N VAL A 357 17.03 23.50 6.55
CA VAL A 357 17.03 22.03 6.60
C VAL A 357 15.95 21.46 5.68
N LEU A 358 14.72 21.99 5.73
CA LEU A 358 13.61 21.48 4.92
C LEU A 358 13.82 21.68 3.41
N GLN A 359 14.49 22.76 3.01
CA GLN A 359 14.87 22.99 1.62
C GLN A 359 15.97 22.02 1.17
N ASP A 360 17.01 21.84 1.98
CA ASP A 360 18.14 20.97 1.64
C ASP A 360 17.75 19.47 1.57
N MET A 361 16.86 19.00 2.45
CA MET A 361 16.37 17.60 2.47
C MET A 361 15.81 17.12 1.12
N GLN A 362 15.32 18.04 0.28
CA GLN A 362 14.70 17.69 -1.00
C GLN A 362 15.71 17.42 -2.12
N VAL A 363 16.94 17.90 -1.95
CA VAL A 363 18.00 17.85 -2.98
C VAL A 363 19.24 17.12 -2.50
N THR A 364 19.34 16.87 -1.20
CA THR A 364 20.50 16.29 -0.54
C THR A 364 20.08 15.04 0.25
N GLU A 365 20.92 14.00 0.23
CA GLU A 365 20.69 12.77 1.01
C GLU A 365 20.92 13.00 2.51
N TYR A 366 19.92 12.65 3.33
CA TYR A 366 19.94 12.74 4.80
C TYR A 366 20.03 11.39 5.51
N CYS A 367 19.65 10.28 4.87
CA CYS A 367 19.82 8.95 5.43
C CYS A 367 21.31 8.68 5.70
N GLY A 368 21.62 8.11 6.86
CA GLY A 368 22.98 7.83 7.33
C GLY A 368 23.72 9.01 7.96
N ARG A 369 23.15 10.22 8.00
CA ARG A 369 23.78 11.38 8.65
C ARG A 369 23.72 11.27 10.17
N ALA A 370 24.78 11.73 10.83
CA ALA A 370 24.78 11.99 12.26
C ALA A 370 23.91 13.22 12.56
N ALA A 371 23.20 13.18 13.68
CA ALA A 371 22.40 14.27 14.21
C ALA A 371 22.28 14.14 15.73
N ARG A 372 21.67 15.12 16.38
CA ARG A 372 21.25 15.08 17.78
C ARG A 372 19.75 15.30 17.88
N VAL A 373 19.09 14.54 18.74
CA VAL A 373 17.68 14.73 19.11
C VAL A 373 17.65 15.23 20.56
N ASP A 374 16.83 16.24 20.84
CA ASP A 374 16.57 16.68 22.21
C ASP A 374 15.39 15.92 22.84
N GLY A 375 15.22 16.01 24.17
CA GLY A 375 14.11 15.35 24.86
C GLY A 375 12.69 15.79 24.44
N ALA A 376 12.55 16.83 23.62
CA ALA A 376 11.28 17.25 23.03
C ALA A 376 11.05 16.67 21.61
N GLY A 377 12.03 15.95 21.06
CA GLY A 377 11.98 15.36 19.73
C GLY A 377 12.34 16.33 18.61
N ASN A 378 13.10 17.40 18.88
CA ASN A 378 13.62 18.27 17.84
C ASN A 378 14.98 17.73 17.35
N LEU A 379 15.16 17.71 16.03
CA LEU A 379 16.40 17.29 15.39
C LEU A 379 17.30 18.48 15.09
N THR A 380 18.58 18.37 15.44
CA THR A 380 19.65 19.29 15.06
C THR A 380 20.78 18.52 14.36
N LEU A 381 21.28 19.04 13.23
CA LEU A 381 22.35 18.43 12.44
C LEU A 381 23.74 18.77 12.94
#